data_AF-A0A2G2YSN1-F1
#
_entry.id   AF-A0A2G2YSN1-F1
#
_cell.length_a   1.000
_cell.length_b   1.000
_cell.length_c   1.000
_cell.angle_alpha   90.00
_cell.angle_beta   90.00
_cell.angle_gamma   90.00
#
_symmetry.space_group_name_H-M   'P 1'
#
loop_
_entity.id
_entity.type
_entity.pdbx_description
1 polymer ?
#
loop_
_entity_poly.entity_id
_entity_poly.type
_entity_poly.pdbx_seq_one_letter_code
_entity_poly.pdbx_strand_id
1 'polypeptide(L)'
;MVNSKPSLSSTKIVEKCFGPQNYSHVVAFGGGVKSKDLKGGTSSKVELLSTLRSTQEEKNYLNGENKSLIGSLSTLEDKMKEIRRMKESFTAQQPQLRATTSPILTE
;
A
#
# COMPACT_ATOMS: atom_id res chain seq x y z
N MET A 1 48.72 22.60 -47.19
CA MET A 1 48.88 21.14 -47.40
C MET A 1 48.28 20.44 -46.18
N VAL A 2 47.00 20.08 -46.24
CA VAL A 2 46.28 19.48 -45.11
C VAL A 2 46.47 17.97 -45.19
N ASN A 3 47.20 17.40 -44.23
CA ASN A 3 47.37 15.96 -44.05
C ASN A 3 46.05 15.35 -43.56
N SER A 4 45.13 15.01 -44.46
CA SER A 4 43.96 14.21 -44.12
C SER A 4 44.38 12.74 -43.99
N LYS A 5 44.44 12.27 -42.75
CA LYS A 5 44.66 10.87 -42.40
C LYS A 5 43.61 10.02 -43.15
N PRO A 6 44.00 8.99 -43.91
CA PRO A 6 43.03 8.22 -44.70
C PRO A 6 42.01 7.57 -43.75
N SER A 7 40.72 7.74 -44.05
CA SER A 7 39.66 7.09 -43.27
C SER A 7 39.85 5.58 -43.38
N LEU A 8 40.03 4.94 -42.22
CA LEU A 8 40.10 3.48 -42.18
C LEU A 8 38.72 2.93 -42.59
N SER A 9 38.72 1.88 -43.43
CA SER A 9 37.47 1.16 -43.73
C SER A 9 36.83 0.69 -42.44
N SER A 10 35.49 0.66 -42.39
CA SER A 10 34.72 0.21 -41.22
C SER A 10 35.20 -1.16 -40.71
N THR A 11 35.57 -2.05 -41.63
CA THR A 11 36.17 -3.36 -41.35
C THR A 11 37.47 -3.28 -40.55
N LYS A 12 38.36 -2.36 -40.91
CA LYS A 12 39.66 -2.17 -40.26
C LYS A 12 39.53 -1.51 -38.88
N ILE A 13 38.49 -0.71 -38.67
CA ILE A 13 38.16 -0.15 -37.34
C ILE A 13 37.68 -1.27 -36.41
N VAL A 14 36.77 -2.13 -36.89
CA VAL A 14 36.25 -3.27 -36.12
C VAL A 14 37.37 -4.24 -35.75
N GLU A 15 38.23 -4.58 -36.71
CA GLU A 15 39.36 -5.49 -36.49
C GLU A 15 40.38 -4.94 -35.47
N LYS A 16 40.57 -3.62 -35.43
CA LYS A 16 41.45 -2.98 -34.44
C LYS A 16 40.90 -3.04 -33.02
N CYS A 17 39.57 -2.97 -32.85
CA CYS A 17 38.93 -3.00 -31.53
C CYS A 17 38.71 -4.43 -31.02
N PHE A 18 38.43 -5.38 -31.92
CA PHE A 18 37.94 -6.71 -31.56
C PHE A 18 38.82 -7.87 -32.06
N GLY A 19 39.95 -7.57 -32.72
CA GLY A 19 40.85 -8.57 -33.31
C GLY A 19 40.39 -9.09 -34.68
N PRO A 20 41.20 -9.95 -35.34
CA PRO A 20 40.93 -10.50 -36.68
C PRO A 20 39.52 -11.09 -36.79
N GLN A 21 38.69 -10.54 -37.67
CA GLN A 21 37.31 -11.01 -37.88
C GLN A 21 37.24 -11.94 -39.09
N ASN A 22 36.67 -13.14 -38.91
CA ASN A 22 36.36 -14.03 -40.02
C ASN A 22 35.13 -13.48 -40.77
N TYR A 23 35.34 -12.97 -41.98
CA TYR A 23 34.30 -12.36 -42.84
C TYR A 23 33.12 -13.27 -43.20
N SER A 24 33.16 -14.56 -42.83
CA SER A 24 32.08 -15.53 -43.06
C SER A 24 31.00 -15.52 -41.98
N HIS A 25 31.30 -15.07 -40.76
CA HIS A 25 30.32 -14.98 -39.67
C HIS A 25 30.68 -13.85 -38.72
N VAL A 26 29.93 -12.75 -38.81
CA VAL A 26 29.90 -11.73 -37.75
C VAL A 26 29.04 -12.26 -36.61
N VAL A 27 29.66 -12.71 -35.53
CA VAL A 27 28.96 -13.08 -34.30
C VAL A 27 28.87 -11.85 -33.41
N ALA A 28 27.78 -11.10 -33.52
CA ALA A 28 27.46 -10.03 -32.59
C ALA A 28 26.69 -10.63 -31.40
N PHE A 29 27.34 -10.77 -30.24
CA PHE A 29 26.63 -11.04 -28.99
C PHE A 29 26.08 -9.73 -28.43
N GLY A 30 24.86 -9.38 -28.84
CA GLY A 30 24.04 -8.40 -28.11
C GLY A 30 23.54 -9.04 -26.82
N GLY A 31 24.17 -8.72 -25.69
CA GLY A 31 23.75 -9.14 -24.35
C GLY A 31 22.44 -8.48 -23.89
N GLY A 32 21.41 -8.51 -24.72
CA GLY A 32 20.07 -8.03 -24.41
C GLY A 32 19.25 -9.06 -23.62
N VAL A 33 18.20 -8.57 -22.96
CA VAL A 33 17.19 -9.37 -22.26
C VAL A 33 16.62 -10.41 -23.23
N LYS A 34 16.82 -11.70 -22.93
CA LYS A 34 16.34 -12.81 -23.75
C LYS A 34 14.85 -13.03 -23.47
N SER A 35 14.11 -13.60 -24.41
CA SER A 35 12.69 -13.93 -24.21
C SER A 35 12.45 -14.82 -22.97
N LYS A 36 13.43 -15.65 -22.60
CA LYS A 36 13.41 -16.44 -21.36
C LYS A 36 13.53 -15.59 -20.07
N ASP A 37 14.16 -14.42 -20.16
CA ASP A 37 14.32 -13.49 -19.05
C ASP A 37 13.04 -12.63 -18.86
N LEU A 38 12.15 -12.62 -19.86
CA LEU A 38 10.81 -12.02 -19.79
C LEU A 38 9.74 -12.96 -19.22
N LYS A 39 10.12 -14.19 -18.82
CA LYS A 39 9.19 -15.20 -18.30
C LYS A 39 8.84 -14.92 -16.84
N GLY A 40 8.23 -13.75 -16.60
CA GLY A 40 7.47 -13.48 -15.39
C GLY A 40 6.23 -14.38 -15.35
N GLY A 41 5.74 -14.69 -14.14
CA GLY A 41 4.61 -15.61 -13.93
C GLY A 41 3.45 -15.31 -14.90
N THR A 42 3.01 -16.34 -15.61
CA THR A 42 2.04 -16.22 -16.71
C THR A 42 0.62 -16.04 -16.17
N SER A 43 0.35 -14.89 -15.54
CA SER A 43 -1.03 -14.45 -15.40
C SER A 43 -1.44 -13.77 -16.70
N SER A 44 -2.57 -14.19 -17.26
CA SER A 44 -3.10 -13.55 -18.46
C SER A 44 -3.46 -12.10 -18.13
N LYS A 45 -3.35 -11.18 -19.10
CA LYS A 45 -3.80 -9.79 -18.95
C LYS A 45 -5.25 -9.72 -18.42
N VAL A 46 -6.09 -10.66 -18.82
CA VAL A 46 -7.49 -10.77 -18.37
C VAL A 46 -7.60 -11.14 -16.90
N GLU A 47 -6.76 -12.06 -16.44
CA GLU A 47 -6.72 -12.51 -15.04
C GLU A 47 -6.22 -11.39 -14.13
N LEU A 48 -5.15 -10.69 -14.50
CA LEU A 48 -4.66 -9.52 -13.77
C LEU A 48 -5.72 -8.42 -13.63
N LEU A 49 -6.46 -8.13 -14.71
CA LEU A 49 -7.54 -7.15 -14.67
C LEU A 49 -8.71 -7.61 -13.79
N SER A 50 -9.02 -8.90 -13.80
CA SER A 50 -10.04 -9.48 -12.92
C SER A 50 -9.64 -9.38 -11.45
N THR A 51 -8.40 -9.76 -11.11
CA THR A 51 -7.87 -9.63 -9.75
C THR A 51 -7.86 -8.17 -9.31
N LEU A 52 -7.38 -7.25 -10.15
CA LEU A 52 -7.35 -5.82 -9.83
C LEU A 52 -8.74 -5.29 -9.49
N ARG A 53 -9.74 -5.64 -10.31
CA ARG A 53 -11.13 -5.24 -10.06
C ARG A 53 -11.67 -5.83 -8.76
N SER A 54 -11.45 -7.12 -8.52
CA SER A 54 -11.90 -7.79 -7.31
C SER A 54 -11.29 -7.17 -6.05
N THR A 55 -9.98 -6.91 -6.06
CA THR A 55 -9.28 -6.24 -4.96
C THR A 55 -9.78 -4.81 -4.75
N GLN A 56 -10.11 -4.08 -5.82
CA GLN A 56 -10.68 -2.73 -5.70
C GLN A 56 -12.08 -2.76 -5.05
N GLU A 57 -12.92 -3.71 -5.45
CA GLU A 57 -14.25 -3.90 -4.86
C GLU A 57 -14.17 -4.27 -3.38
N GLU A 58 -13.29 -5.21 -3.01
CA GLU A 58 -13.04 -5.58 -1.62
C GLU A 58 -12.53 -4.39 -0.78
N LYS A 59 -11.56 -3.62 -1.30
CA LYS A 59 -11.05 -2.42 -0.63
C LYS A 59 -12.15 -1.39 -0.37
N ASN A 60 -13.08 -1.23 -1.31
CA ASN A 60 -14.20 -0.31 -1.16
C ASN A 60 -15.20 -0.80 -0.10
N TYR A 61 -15.51 -2.10 -0.12
CA TYR A 61 -16.36 -2.73 0.89
C TYR A 61 -15.76 -2.57 2.30
N LEU A 62 -14.50 -2.97 2.50
CA LEU A 62 -13.79 -2.86 3.78
C LEU A 62 -13.74 -1.41 4.29
N ASN A 63 -13.56 -0.44 3.39
CA ASN A 63 -13.58 0.97 3.75
C ASN A 63 -14.98 1.44 4.20
N GLY A 64 -16.05 0.90 3.61
CA GLY A 64 -17.42 1.15 4.05
C GLY A 64 -17.67 0.59 5.46
N GLU A 65 -17.31 -0.67 5.68
CA GLU A 65 -17.42 -1.33 7.00
C GLU A 65 -16.63 -0.58 8.07
N ASN A 66 -15.39 -0.15 7.76
CA ASN A 66 -14.57 0.60 8.70
C ASN A 66 -15.22 1.94 9.10
N LYS A 67 -15.79 2.68 8.15
CA LYS A 67 -16.55 3.91 8.44
C LYS A 67 -17.77 3.64 9.32
N SER A 68 -18.50 2.56 9.05
CA SER A 68 -19.65 2.14 9.86
C SER A 68 -19.24 1.82 11.30
N LEU A 69 -18.16 1.06 11.48
CA LEU A 69 -17.60 0.71 12.78
C LEU A 69 -17.11 1.95 13.55
N ILE A 70 -16.45 2.89 12.89
CA ILE A 70 -16.05 4.15 13.52
C ILE A 70 -17.29 4.93 14.02
N GLY A 71 -18.36 4.97 13.22
CA GLY A 71 -19.62 5.61 13.61
C GLY A 71 -20.27 4.95 14.82
N SER A 72 -20.30 3.62 14.86
CA SER A 72 -20.88 2.88 15.99
C SER A 72 -20.04 3.02 17.27
N LEU A 73 -18.71 3.04 17.16
CA LEU A 73 -17.81 3.33 18.28
C LEU A 73 -18.01 4.73 18.84
N SER A 74 -18.13 5.75 17.98
CA SER A 74 -18.46 7.12 18.43
C SER A 74 -19.79 7.16 19.19
N THR A 75 -20.81 6.49 18.66
CA THR A 75 -22.13 6.41 19.31
C THR A 75 -22.05 5.72 20.67
N LEU A 76 -21.26 4.66 20.78
CA LEU A 76 -21.04 3.95 22.04
C LEU A 76 -20.29 4.81 23.06
N GLU A 77 -19.29 5.56 22.61
CA GLU A 77 -18.52 6.48 23.46
C GLU A 77 -19.43 7.56 24.07
N ASP A 78 -20.32 8.14 23.26
CA ASP A 78 -21.29 9.14 23.74
C ASP A 78 -22.25 8.56 24.77
N LYS A 79 -22.76 7.34 24.54
CA LYS A 79 -23.58 6.62 25.52
C LYS A 79 -22.82 6.36 26.82
N MET A 80 -21.54 5.98 26.76
CA MET A 80 -20.71 5.79 27.94
C MET A 80 -20.48 7.09 28.72
N LYS A 81 -20.28 8.21 28.01
CA LYS A 81 -20.17 9.53 28.65
C LYS A 81 -21.46 9.90 29.38
N GLU A 82 -22.62 9.63 28.80
CA GLU A 82 -23.91 9.89 29.43
C GLU A 82 -24.11 9.03 30.68
N ILE A 83 -23.81 7.73 30.62
CA ILE A 83 -23.86 6.83 31.78
C ILE A 83 -22.93 7.31 32.89
N ARG A 84 -21.72 7.78 32.54
CA ARG A 84 -20.78 8.36 33.50
C ARG A 84 -21.37 9.58 34.21
N ARG A 85 -21.97 10.51 33.47
CA ARG A 85 -22.64 11.69 34.05
C ARG A 85 -23.79 11.31 34.99
N MET A 86 -24.63 10.37 34.58
CA MET A 86 -25.73 9.88 35.43
C MET A 86 -25.23 9.21 36.71
N LYS A 87 -24.14 8.44 36.62
CA LYS A 87 -23.51 7.83 37.81
C LYS A 87 -22.95 8.90 38.76
N GLU A 88 -22.28 9.91 38.23
CA GLU A 88 -21.72 11.02 39.00
C GLU A 88 -22.82 11.82 39.72
N SER A 89 -23.91 12.14 39.03
CA SER A 89 -25.04 12.86 39.63
C SER A 89 -25.73 12.05 40.73
N PHE A 90 -25.91 10.73 40.53
CA PHE A 90 -26.47 9.85 41.55
C PHE A 90 -25.58 9.76 42.80
N THR A 91 -24.26 9.65 42.59
CA THR A 91 -23.28 9.60 43.69
C THR A 91 -23.25 10.92 44.46
N ALA A 92 -23.39 12.05 43.78
CA ALA A 92 -23.45 13.38 44.41
C ALA A 92 -24.74 13.62 45.22
N GLN A 93 -25.86 12.95 44.87
CA GLN A 93 -27.13 13.05 45.60
C GLN A 93 -27.23 12.09 46.80
N GLN A 94 -26.41 11.03 46.87
CA GLN A 94 -26.44 10.07 47.98
C GLN A 94 -26.27 10.68 49.39
N PRO A 95 -25.35 11.65 49.62
CA PRO A 95 -25.22 12.31 50.92
C PRO A 95 -26.49 13.08 51.32
N GLN A 96 -27.19 13.68 50.36
CA GLN A 96 -28.42 14.44 50.59
C GLN A 96 -29.57 13.54 51.04
N LEU A 97 -29.71 12.34 50.44
CA LEU A 97 -30.75 11.37 50.80
C LEU A 97 -30.54 10.73 52.19
N ARG A 98 -29.28 10.58 52.63
CA ARG A 98 -28.96 10.10 53.99
C ARG A 98 -29.24 11.15 55.07
N ALA A 99 -29.12 12.44 54.75
CA ALA A 99 -29.39 13.52 55.71
C ALA A 99 -30.89 13.66 56.04
N THR A 100 -31.78 13.45 55.06
CA THR A 100 -33.25 13.59 55.24
C THR A 100 -33.90 12.39 55.95
N THR A 101 -33.18 11.29 56.13
CA THR A 101 -33.70 10.05 56.75
C THR A 101 -33.10 9.73 58.12
N SER A 102 -32.34 10.65 58.72
CA SER A 102 -31.98 10.52 60.13
C SER A 102 -33.25 10.63 61.00
N PRO A 103 -33.65 9.59 61.75
CA PRO A 103 -34.81 9.70 62.61
C PRO A 103 -34.45 10.62 63.78
N ILE A 104 -35.32 11.59 64.02
CA ILE A 104 -35.38 12.33 65.27
C ILE A 104 -35.66 11.29 66.37
N LEU A 105 -34.60 10.83 67.03
CA LEU A 105 -34.67 10.16 68.33
C LEU A 105 -34.78 11.28 69.36
N THR A 106 -36.00 11.60 69.77
CA THR A 106 -36.24 12.37 70.99
C THR A 106 -36.53 11.38 72.11
N GLU A 107 -35.77 11.49 73.20
CA GLU A 107 -36.01 10.87 74.51
C GLU A 107 -37.41 11.20 75.07
#